data_AF-A0A438VJA0-F1
#
_entry.id   AF-A0A438VJA0-F1
#
_cell.length_a   1.000
_cell.length_b   1.000
_cell.length_c   1.000
_cell.angle_alpha   90.00
_cell.angle_beta   90.00
_cell.angle_gamma   90.00
#
_symmetry.space_group_name_H-M   'P 1'
#
loop_
_entity.id
_entity.type
_entity.pdbx_description
1 polymer ?
#
loop_
_entity_poly.entity_id
_entity_poly.type
_entity_poly.pdbx_seq_one_letter_code
_entity_poly.pdbx_strand_id
1 'polypeptide(L)'
;ESLSLAKFAQKIGADAILCVSPYYNRPTQQGLFEHYKTIAQSVEIPVMLYDVPSRTGVSIEVPTALKLFREVPNIKAIKEAS
;
A
#
# COMPACT_ATOMS: atom_id res chain seq x y z
N GLU A 1 -0.30 -0.40 13.37
CA GLU A 1 0.93 0.39 13.19
C GLU A 1 0.97 1.15 11.86
N SER A 2 0.80 0.51 10.69
CA SER A 2 0.89 1.21 9.40
C SER A 2 -0.05 2.43 9.29
N LEU A 3 -1.26 2.36 9.85
CA LEU A 3 -2.19 3.49 9.93
C LEU A 3 -1.65 4.66 10.76
N SER A 4 -1.05 4.40 11.93
CA SER A 4 -0.51 5.47 12.77
C SER A 4 0.71 6.12 12.13
N LEU A 5 1.55 5.34 11.44
CA LEU A 5 2.70 5.85 10.70
C LEU A 5 2.28 6.68 9.49
N ALA A 6 1.27 6.25 8.73
CA ALA A 6 0.74 7.01 7.60
C ALA A 6 0.20 8.38 8.05
N LYS A 7 -0.64 8.40 9.09
CA LYS A 7 -1.17 9.64 9.67
C LYS A 7 -0.08 10.54 10.24
N PHE A 8 0.94 9.95 10.88
CA PHE A 8 2.09 10.70 11.38
C PHE A 8 2.88 11.33 10.24
N ALA A 9 3.18 10.59 9.17
CA ALA A 9 3.88 11.09 7.99
C ALA A 9 3.15 12.28 7.36
N GLN A 10 1.84 12.18 7.18
CA GLN A 10 1.02 13.31 6.73
C GLN A 10 1.10 14.49 7.71
N LYS A 11 0.96 14.23 9.01
CA LYS A 11 0.98 15.28 10.04
C LYS A 11 2.28 16.09 10.04
N ILE A 12 3.42 15.46 9.73
CA ILE A 12 4.72 16.14 9.65
C ILE A 12 5.02 16.75 8.27
N GLY A 13 4.06 16.70 7.34
CA GLY A 13 4.19 17.34 6.02
C GLY A 13 4.91 16.49 4.97
N ALA A 14 4.91 15.16 5.09
CA ALA A 14 5.44 14.30 4.02
C ALA A 14 4.59 14.42 2.75
N ASP A 15 5.25 14.47 1.58
CA ASP A 15 4.56 14.58 0.28
C ASP A 15 3.86 13.29 -0.16
N ALA A 16 4.31 12.14 0.33
CA ALA A 16 3.75 10.83 0.02
C ALA A 16 4.23 9.77 1.03
N ILE A 17 3.62 8.58 0.99
CA ILE A 17 4.10 7.39 1.70
C ILE A 17 4.42 6.23 0.75
N LEU A 18 5.44 5.45 1.11
CA LEU A 18 5.74 4.15 0.49
C LEU A 18 5.25 3.04 1.42
N CYS A 19 4.32 2.20 0.93
CA CYS A 19 3.66 1.19 1.73
C CYS A 19 3.99 -0.22 1.24
N VAL A 20 4.68 -1.01 2.07
CA VAL A 20 5.10 -2.38 1.78
C VAL A 20 4.03 -3.40 2.19
N SER A 21 3.93 -4.50 1.43
CA SER A 21 3.04 -5.62 1.75
C SER A 21 3.37 -6.23 3.13
N PRO A 22 2.36 -6.66 3.91
CA PRO A 22 2.58 -7.41 5.14
C PRO A 22 3.40 -8.69 4.89
N TYR A 23 4.60 -8.73 5.47
CA TYR A 23 5.66 -9.66 5.07
C TYR A 23 5.72 -10.96 5.89
N TYR A 24 5.19 -10.96 7.10
CA TYR A 24 5.21 -12.17 7.95
C TYR A 24 4.00 -13.08 7.71
N ASN A 25 2.81 -12.47 7.68
CA ASN A 25 1.53 -13.18 7.61
C ASN A 25 1.09 -13.56 6.19
N ARG A 26 1.75 -13.05 5.14
CA ARG A 26 1.52 -13.40 3.72
C ARG A 26 0.02 -13.42 3.35
N PRO A 27 -0.66 -12.27 3.43
CA PRO A 27 -2.11 -12.19 3.24
C PRO A 27 -2.54 -12.62 1.83
N THR A 28 -3.82 -12.97 1.69
CA THR A 28 -4.45 -13.19 0.39
C THR A 28 -4.52 -11.90 -0.42
N GLN A 29 -4.77 -11.99 -1.73
CA GLN A 29 -4.97 -10.80 -2.58
C GLN A 29 -6.10 -9.89 -2.08
N GLN A 30 -7.20 -10.46 -1.58
CA GLN A 30 -8.26 -9.69 -0.93
C GLN A 30 -7.78 -9.01 0.36
N GLY A 31 -6.94 -9.68 1.14
CA GLY A 31 -6.32 -9.09 2.34
C GLY A 31 -5.38 -7.94 2.01
N LEU A 32 -4.56 -8.06 0.95
CA LEU A 32 -3.73 -6.96 0.44
C LEU A 32 -4.58 -5.78 -0.01
N PHE A 33 -5.65 -6.04 -0.77
CA PHE A 33 -6.56 -5.00 -1.22
C PHE A 33 -7.15 -4.20 -0.04
N GLU A 34 -7.74 -4.87 0.95
CA GLU A 34 -8.32 -4.19 2.11
C GLU A 34 -7.26 -3.49 2.97
N HIS A 35 -6.07 -4.08 3.10
CA HIS A 35 -4.96 -3.46 3.82
C HIS A 35 -4.55 -2.12 3.20
N TYR A 36 -4.28 -2.09 1.90
CA TYR A 36 -3.86 -0.88 1.20
C TYR A 36 -4.98 0.15 1.13
N LYS A 37 -6.22 -0.27 0.85
CA LYS A 37 -7.39 0.61 0.85
C LYS A 37 -7.58 1.29 2.20
N THR A 38 -7.48 0.54 3.30
CA THR A 38 -7.64 1.06 4.66
C THR A 38 -6.56 2.09 5.00
N ILE A 39 -5.30 1.84 4.63
CA ILE A 39 -4.21 2.79 4.86
C ILE A 39 -4.39 4.05 4.02
N ALA A 40 -4.66 3.89 2.73
CA ALA A 40 -4.83 5.00 1.81
C ALA A 40 -6.02 5.88 2.17
N GLN A 41 -7.14 5.32 2.62
CA GLN A 41 -8.29 6.10 3.11
C GLN A 41 -8.04 6.85 4.43
N SER A 42 -6.93 6.58 5.11
CA SER A 42 -6.59 7.22 6.38
C SER A 42 -5.81 8.52 6.25
N VAL A 43 -5.38 8.85 5.02
CA VAL A 43 -4.54 9.99 4.66
C VAL A 43 -5.02 10.61 3.34
N GLU A 44 -4.73 11.89 3.14
CA GLU A 44 -5.00 12.63 1.90
C GLU A 44 -3.79 12.63 0.96
N ILE A 45 -2.58 12.46 1.50
CA ILE A 45 -1.34 12.43 0.70
C ILE A 45 -1.27 11.17 -0.19
N PRO A 46 -0.56 11.24 -1.34
CA PRO A 46 -0.32 10.10 -2.22
C PRO A 46 0.29 8.88 -1.52
N VAL A 47 -0.19 7.70 -1.92
CA VAL A 47 0.31 6.40 -1.49
C VAL A 47 0.94 5.69 -2.68
N MET A 48 2.18 5.23 -2.50
CA MET A 48 2.89 4.34 -3.40
C MET A 48 2.91 2.93 -2.83
N LEU A 49 2.38 1.97 -3.58
CA LEU A 49 2.49 0.55 -3.24
C LEU A 49 3.95 0.09 -3.41
N TYR A 50 4.41 -0.86 -2.61
CA TYR A 50 5.74 -1.45 -2.78
C TYR A 50 5.64 -2.97 -2.88
N ASP A 51 5.81 -3.47 -4.09
CA ASP A 51 5.86 -4.90 -4.36
C ASP A 51 7.31 -5.41 -4.36
N VAL A 52 7.63 -6.32 -3.44
CA VAL A 52 8.98 -6.87 -3.24
C VAL A 52 8.89 -8.30 -2.69
N PRO A 53 8.38 -9.25 -3.49
CA PRO A 53 8.07 -10.62 -3.04
C PRO A 53 9.27 -11.37 -2.46
N SER A 54 10.48 -11.05 -2.91
CA SER A 54 11.74 -11.59 -2.34
C SER A 54 11.91 -11.31 -0.84
N ARG A 55 11.24 -10.28 -0.31
CA ARG A 55 11.25 -9.91 1.12
C ARG A 55 9.93 -10.15 1.84
N THR A 56 8.80 -10.09 1.13
CA THR A 56 7.46 -10.18 1.70
C THR A 56 6.85 -11.57 1.62
N GLY A 57 7.37 -12.45 0.75
CA GLY A 57 6.79 -13.77 0.50
C GLY A 57 5.40 -13.73 -0.17
N VAL A 58 4.99 -12.57 -0.67
CA VAL A 58 3.72 -12.35 -1.39
C VAL A 58 3.88 -11.19 -2.37
N SER A 59 3.37 -11.35 -3.60
CA SER A 59 3.33 -10.28 -4.60
C SER A 59 1.95 -9.61 -4.65
N ILE A 60 1.94 -8.33 -5.04
CA ILE A 60 0.72 -7.61 -5.41
C ILE A 60 0.40 -7.94 -6.86
N GLU A 61 -0.53 -8.86 -7.08
CA GLU A 61 -0.87 -9.27 -8.44
C GLU A 61 -1.47 -8.12 -9.27
N VAL A 62 -1.24 -8.13 -10.58
CA VAL A 62 -1.72 -7.10 -11.51
C VAL A 62 -3.22 -6.80 -11.36
N PRO A 63 -4.13 -7.79 -11.25
CA PRO A 63 -5.55 -7.51 -11.03
C PRO A 63 -5.82 -6.76 -9.72
N THR A 64 -5.12 -7.10 -8.64
CA THR A 64 -5.22 -6.42 -7.33
C THR A 64 -4.74 -4.99 -7.42
N ALA A 65 -3.57 -4.78 -8.05
CA ALA A 65 -3.03 -3.45 -8.29
C ALA A 65 -4.01 -2.60 -9.11
N LEU A 66 -4.48 -3.09 -10.26
CA LEU A 66 -5.44 -2.38 -11.11
C LEU A 66 -6.73 -2.02 -10.36
N LYS A 67 -7.23 -2.92 -9.51
CA LYS A 67 -8.40 -2.65 -8.68
C LYS A 67 -8.13 -1.53 -7.67
N LEU A 68 -6.99 -1.56 -6.97
CA LEU A 68 -6.56 -0.50 -6.06
C LEU A 68 -6.46 0.86 -6.76
N PHE A 69 -5.78 0.92 -7.91
CA PHE A 69 -5.64 2.16 -8.69
C PHE A 69 -6.97 2.73 -9.18
N ARG A 70 -7.96 1.87 -9.47
CA ARG A 70 -9.30 2.30 -9.91
C ARG A 70 -10.19 2.75 -8.75
N GLU A 71 -10.13 2.05 -7.61
CA GLU A 71 -11.06 2.26 -6.50
C GLU A 71 -10.53 3.21 -5.41
N VAL A 72 -9.22 3.48 -5.36
CA VAL A 72 -8.58 4.23 -4.28
C VAL A 72 -7.79 5.42 -4.88
N PRO A 73 -8.40 6.63 -4.97
CA PRO A 73 -7.88 7.71 -5.79
C PRO A 73 -6.48 8.23 -5.41
N ASN A 74 -6.06 8.10 -4.15
CA ASN A 74 -4.74 8.54 -3.69
C ASN A 74 -3.66 7.45 -3.78
N ILE A 75 -3.97 6.25 -4.25
CA ILE A 75 -2.96 5.29 -4.69
C ILE A 75 -2.50 5.70 -6.10
N LYS A 76 -1.27 6.21 -6.20
CA LYS A 76 -0.77 6.87 -7.42
C LYS A 76 0.38 6.15 -8.11
N ALA A 77 1.04 5.23 -7.43
CA ALA A 77 2.19 4.54 -7.99
C ALA A 77 2.40 3.16 -7.33
N ILE A 78 3.18 2.33 -8.02
CA ILE A 78 3.75 1.10 -7.48
C ILE A 78 5.26 1.15 -7.72
N LYS A 79 6.04 0.95 -6.66
CA LYS A 79 7.44 0.59 -6.77
C LYS A 79 7.49 -0.92 -6.97
N GLU A 80 7.83 -1.31 -8.19
CA GLU A 80 7.90 -2.70 -8.63
C GLU A 80 9.36 -3.20 -8.47
N ALA A 81 9.55 -4.29 -7.71
CA ALA A 81 10.84 -4.87 -7.38
C ALA A 81 10.78 -6.41 -7.25
N SER A 82 9.93 -7.05 -8.09
CA SER A 82 9.80 -8.52 -8.20
C SER A 82 10.85 -9.17 -9.10
#